data_AF-A0A2B2LY63-F1
#
_entry.id   AF-A0A2B2LY63-F1
#
_cell.length_a   1.000
_cell.length_b   1.000
_cell.length_c   1.000
_cell.angle_alpha   90.00
_cell.angle_beta   90.00
_cell.angle_gamma   90.00
#
_symmetry.space_group_name_H-M   'P 1'
#
loop_
_entity.id
_entity.type
_entity.pdbx_description
1 polymer ?
#
loop_
_entity_poly.entity_id
_entity_poly.type
_entity_poly.pdbx_seq_one_letter_code
_entity_poly.pdbx_strand_id
1 'polypeptide(L)'
;MDKQGRIELINSRHMVNNSFGVIDEVGISSLAAECEVSVVTIKKDLKEMGCIIYKRKNPKIKDLSEYEAIVEQLSLKIVKRMPRYAQKRSVRESIGKKNWNKVRTVMLEKYNRRCSVCGFKPEDTGMLEVHEQWEYDENKIVLKLVELSLLCTYCHSFQHLEHTAMLRIRRETWGEDRHKLNIHFMKTNQCTQDVLQASLSLSAKKLRDAMFQEHDAIMDMQPNEVAEYRKRKKQLETANWFYWIFEDMPLRDEVIVALKNKNKTVVNE
;
A
#
# COMPACT_ATOMS: atom_id res chain seq x y z
N MET A 1 7.99 -0.20 38.42
CA MET A 1 9.15 0.09 37.53
C MET A 1 9.57 1.56 37.62
N ASP A 2 10.88 1.86 37.68
CA ASP A 2 11.40 3.24 37.73
C ASP A 2 11.28 3.96 36.37
N LYS A 3 11.65 5.25 36.29
CA LYS A 3 11.49 6.02 35.04
C LYS A 3 12.34 5.46 33.89
N GLN A 4 13.58 5.09 34.19
CA GLN A 4 14.52 4.60 33.19
C GLN A 4 14.04 3.29 32.57
N GLY A 5 13.60 2.33 33.38
CA GLY A 5 13.06 1.06 32.89
C GLY A 5 11.81 1.25 32.01
N ARG A 6 10.93 2.21 32.35
CA ARG A 6 9.76 2.51 31.51
C ARG A 6 10.14 3.08 30.15
N ILE A 7 11.12 3.98 30.11
CA ILE A 7 11.64 4.57 28.87
C ILE A 7 12.23 3.47 27.98
N GLU A 8 13.03 2.56 28.54
CA GLU A 8 13.60 1.43 27.80
C GLU A 8 12.51 0.50 27.24
N LEU A 9 11.49 0.21 28.04
CA LEU A 9 10.35 -0.59 27.60
C LEU A 9 9.60 0.08 26.44
N ILE A 10 9.29 1.38 26.55
CA ILE A 10 8.62 2.15 25.49
C ILE A 10 9.49 2.19 24.23
N ASN A 11 10.79 2.43 24.36
CA ASN A 11 11.74 2.45 23.24
C ASN A 11 11.73 1.14 22.47
N SER A 12 11.75 0.00 23.18
CA SER A 12 11.81 -1.32 22.56
C SER A 12 10.54 -1.70 21.77
N ARG A 13 9.37 -1.11 22.08
CA ARG A 13 8.07 -1.54 21.52
C ARG A 13 7.38 -0.50 20.64
N HIS A 14 7.52 0.77 20.96
CA HIS A 14 6.67 1.83 20.40
C HIS A 14 7.43 2.87 19.60
N MET A 15 8.69 3.11 19.93
CA MET A 15 9.53 4.09 19.23
C MET A 15 10.07 3.54 17.92
N VAL A 16 10.20 4.43 16.94
CA VAL A 16 10.88 4.19 15.65
C VAL A 16 12.30 4.74 15.71
N ASN A 17 12.47 5.88 16.37
CA ASN A 17 13.74 6.52 16.66
C ASN A 17 13.61 7.34 17.97
N ASN A 18 14.66 8.07 18.34
CA ASN A 18 14.72 8.80 19.61
C ASN A 18 13.70 9.94 19.76
N SER A 19 13.03 10.34 18.66
CA SER A 19 12.11 11.49 18.62
C SER A 19 10.71 11.14 18.11
N PHE A 20 10.48 9.90 17.69
CA PHE A 20 9.21 9.51 17.09
C PHE A 20 8.81 8.09 17.48
N GLY A 21 7.58 7.93 17.95
CA GLY A 21 6.95 6.64 18.21
C GLY A 21 5.45 6.70 18.06
N VAL A 22 4.82 5.53 18.02
CA VAL A 22 3.36 5.42 17.95
C VAL A 22 2.89 4.27 18.82
N ILE A 23 1.90 4.54 19.67
CA ILE A 23 1.23 3.55 20.52
C ILE A 23 -0.30 3.63 20.35
N ASP A 24 -0.97 2.48 20.26
CA ASP A 24 -2.43 2.42 20.27
C ASP A 24 -2.96 2.82 21.65
N GLU A 25 -3.97 3.68 21.71
CA GLU A 25 -4.55 4.12 22.98
C GLU A 25 -5.05 3.00 23.88
N VAL A 26 -5.47 1.86 23.30
CA VAL A 26 -5.93 0.71 24.09
C VAL A 26 -4.77 -0.02 24.77
N GLY A 27 -3.56 0.08 24.22
CA GLY A 27 -2.35 -0.54 24.79
C GLY A 27 -1.79 0.20 26.00
N ILE A 28 -2.22 1.44 26.24
CA ILE A 28 -1.68 2.27 27.34
C ILE A 28 -2.02 1.68 28.70
N SER A 29 -3.24 1.15 28.89
CA SER A 29 -3.65 0.56 30.17
C SER A 29 -2.84 -0.69 30.49
N SER A 30 -2.58 -1.55 29.50
CA SER A 30 -1.74 -2.74 29.66
C SER A 30 -0.28 -2.37 29.96
N LEU A 31 0.26 -1.37 29.26
CA LEU A 31 1.62 -0.88 29.51
C LEU A 31 1.76 -0.29 30.92
N ALA A 32 0.75 0.47 31.38
CA ALA A 32 0.73 1.02 32.73
C ALA A 32 0.70 -0.08 33.80
N ALA A 33 -0.10 -1.13 33.58
CA ALA A 33 -0.15 -2.29 34.47
C ALA A 33 1.20 -3.04 34.52
N GLU A 34 1.84 -3.29 33.37
CA GLU A 34 3.15 -3.95 33.29
C GLU A 34 4.26 -3.13 33.97
N CYS A 35 4.17 -1.80 33.90
CA CYS A 35 5.12 -0.91 34.56
C CYS A 35 4.82 -0.68 36.05
N GLU A 36 3.66 -1.14 36.53
CA GLU A 36 3.13 -0.87 37.87
C GLU A 36 3.03 0.63 38.18
N VAL A 37 2.53 1.42 37.22
CA VAL A 37 2.32 2.87 37.38
C VAL A 37 0.96 3.31 36.86
N SER A 38 0.58 4.56 37.13
CA SER A 38 -0.66 5.11 36.59
C SER A 38 -0.60 5.35 35.08
N VAL A 39 -1.76 5.29 34.41
CA VAL A 39 -1.91 5.69 33.00
C VAL A 39 -1.46 7.14 32.77
N VAL A 40 -1.63 8.02 33.74
CA VAL A 40 -1.20 9.43 33.67
C VAL A 40 0.33 9.51 33.58
N THR A 41 1.03 8.69 34.38
CA THR A 41 2.49 8.59 34.36
C THR A 41 2.98 8.14 32.99
N ILE A 42 2.41 7.07 32.43
CA ILE A 42 2.78 6.58 31.08
C ILE A 42 2.52 7.65 30.02
N LYS A 43 1.37 8.32 30.05
CA LYS A 43 1.07 9.40 29.07
C LYS A 43 2.06 10.55 29.14
N LYS A 44 2.56 10.89 30.34
CA LYS A 44 3.61 11.91 30.52
C LYS A 44 4.92 11.44 29.90
N ASP A 45 5.35 10.21 30.19
CA ASP A 45 6.58 9.64 29.62
C ASP A 45 6.50 9.58 28.08
N LEU A 46 5.40 9.08 27.52
CA LEU A 46 5.15 9.05 26.07
C LEU A 46 5.27 10.44 25.43
N LYS A 47 4.68 11.46 26.06
CA LYS A 47 4.74 12.84 25.59
C LYS A 47 6.16 13.40 25.62
N GLU A 48 6.90 13.15 26.70
CA GLU A 48 8.31 13.56 26.83
C GLU A 48 9.21 12.91 25.76
N MET A 49 8.86 11.69 25.32
CA MET A 49 9.59 10.95 24.28
C MET A 49 9.17 11.30 22.85
N GLY A 50 8.20 12.19 22.64
CA GLY A 50 7.66 12.46 21.29
C GLY A 50 6.83 11.32 20.70
N CYS A 51 6.34 10.41 21.54
CA CYS A 51 5.49 9.29 21.11
C CYS A 51 4.04 9.76 20.92
N ILE A 52 3.48 9.46 19.75
CA ILE A 52 2.10 9.79 19.40
C ILE A 52 1.17 8.68 19.89
N ILE A 53 0.10 9.08 20.57
CA ILE A 53 -1.00 8.18 20.93
C ILE A 53 -1.97 8.11 19.76
N TYR A 54 -1.99 6.97 19.07
CA TYR A 54 -2.96 6.68 18.02
C TYR A 54 -4.35 6.50 18.64
N LYS A 55 -5.32 7.26 18.13
CA LYS A 55 -6.73 7.20 18.52
C LYS A 55 -7.51 6.33 17.54
N ARG A 56 -8.32 5.40 18.06
CA ARG A 56 -9.17 4.56 17.21
C ARG A 56 -10.28 5.38 16.53
N LYS A 57 -10.65 6.51 17.14
CA LYS A 57 -11.50 7.54 16.50
C LYS A 57 -10.66 8.42 15.57
N ASN A 58 -11.09 8.52 14.32
CA ASN A 58 -10.41 9.36 13.33
C ASN A 58 -10.54 10.87 13.66
N PRO A 59 -9.47 11.67 13.45
CA PRO A 59 -9.55 13.12 13.55
C PRO A 59 -10.42 13.67 12.42
N LYS A 60 -11.04 14.83 12.67
CA LYS A 60 -11.74 15.59 11.62
C LYS A 60 -10.72 16.43 10.87
N ILE A 61 -10.64 16.24 9.55
CA ILE A 61 -9.83 17.09 8.66
C ILE A 61 -10.72 18.24 8.18
N LYS A 62 -10.30 19.48 8.44
CA LYS A 62 -11.04 20.68 8.04
C LYS A 62 -10.78 21.02 6.58
N ASP A 63 -9.51 21.07 6.20
CA ASP A 63 -9.06 21.35 4.85
C ASP A 63 -8.11 20.23 4.39
N LEU A 64 -8.41 19.60 3.26
CA LEU A 64 -7.58 18.55 2.69
C LEU A 64 -6.43 19.11 1.85
N SER A 65 -6.55 20.33 1.34
CA SER A 65 -5.55 20.95 0.45
C SER A 65 -4.22 21.18 1.17
N GLU A 66 -4.27 21.52 2.47
CA GLU A 66 -3.09 21.67 3.34
C GLU A 66 -2.21 20.40 3.41
N TYR A 67 -2.77 19.23 3.10
CA TYR A 67 -2.08 17.95 3.20
C TYR A 67 -1.58 17.43 1.85
N GLU A 68 -1.95 18.03 0.72
CA GLU A 68 -1.64 17.47 -0.61
C GLU A 68 -0.12 17.34 -0.82
N ALA A 69 0.63 18.41 -0.58
CA ALA A 69 2.10 18.40 -0.70
C ALA A 69 2.76 17.42 0.29
N ILE A 70 2.23 17.31 1.52
CA ILE A 70 2.74 16.39 2.54
C ILE A 70 2.54 14.94 2.07
N VAL A 71 1.34 14.62 1.57
CA VAL A 71 0.97 13.26 1.12
C VAL A 71 1.78 12.82 -0.09
N GLU A 72 2.13 13.75 -0.99
CA GLU A 72 2.97 13.47 -2.15
C GLU A 72 4.41 13.07 -1.80
N GLN A 73 4.92 13.54 -0.66
CA GLN A 73 6.28 13.27 -0.19
C GLN A 73 6.40 12.00 0.67
N LEU A 74 5.28 11.35 1.01
CA LEU A 74 5.29 10.14 1.84
C LEU A 74 5.98 8.96 1.15
N SER A 75 6.79 8.23 1.91
CA SER A 75 7.43 6.99 1.46
C SER A 75 6.43 5.88 1.20
N LEU A 76 5.46 5.70 2.11
CA LEU A 76 4.36 4.76 1.94
C LEU A 76 3.10 5.51 1.49
N LYS A 77 2.75 5.33 0.22
CA LYS A 77 1.54 5.93 -0.38
C LYS A 77 0.38 4.94 -0.41
N ILE A 78 -0.83 5.48 -0.36
CA ILE A 78 -2.07 4.72 -0.56
C ILE A 78 -2.42 4.81 -2.04
N VAL A 79 -2.38 3.68 -2.72
CA VAL A 79 -2.54 3.64 -4.19
C VAL A 79 -3.93 3.14 -4.56
N LYS A 80 -4.51 3.76 -5.59
CA LYS A 80 -5.80 3.40 -6.16
C LYS A 80 -5.73 1.98 -6.74
N ARG A 81 -6.86 1.28 -6.67
CA ARG A 81 -7.03 -0.01 -7.31
C ARG A 81 -6.79 0.06 -8.82
N MET A 82 -6.04 -0.91 -9.36
CA MET A 82 -5.81 -1.07 -10.79
C MET A 82 -7.12 -1.13 -11.59
N PRO A 83 -7.15 -0.62 -12.84
CA PRO A 83 -8.29 -0.75 -13.74
C PRO A 83 -8.77 -2.20 -13.86
N ARG A 84 -10.08 -2.39 -14.04
CA ARG A 84 -10.70 -3.74 -14.09
C ARG A 84 -10.08 -4.62 -15.18
N TYR A 85 -9.82 -4.06 -16.35
CA TYR A 85 -9.16 -4.76 -17.45
C TYR A 85 -7.72 -5.18 -17.13
N ALA A 86 -7.03 -4.58 -16.15
CA ALA A 86 -5.68 -4.98 -15.76
C ALA A 86 -5.67 -6.01 -14.61
N GLN A 87 -6.80 -6.17 -13.91
CA GLN A 87 -6.90 -7.13 -12.81
C GLN A 87 -6.72 -8.57 -13.31
N LYS A 88 -6.02 -9.40 -12.52
CA LYS A 88 -5.68 -10.79 -12.85
C LYS A 88 -4.80 -10.97 -14.10
N ARG A 89 -4.17 -9.89 -14.58
CA ARG A 89 -3.23 -9.91 -15.72
C ARG A 89 -1.79 -9.60 -15.30
N SER A 90 -1.48 -9.56 -14.00
CA SER A 90 -0.11 -9.41 -13.47
C SER A 90 0.88 -10.43 -14.05
N VAL A 91 2.17 -10.12 -13.99
CA VAL A 91 3.23 -11.05 -14.42
C VAL A 91 3.21 -12.30 -13.54
N ARG A 92 3.10 -12.14 -12.21
CA ARG A 92 2.97 -13.22 -11.23
C ARG A 92 1.95 -14.28 -11.63
N GLU A 93 0.73 -13.84 -11.93
CA GLU A 93 -0.37 -14.71 -12.34
C GLU A 93 -0.08 -15.35 -13.70
N SER A 94 0.49 -14.58 -14.63
CA SER A 94 0.72 -15.03 -16.01
C SER A 94 1.82 -16.09 -16.12
N ILE A 95 2.95 -15.93 -15.42
CA ILE A 95 4.09 -16.86 -15.53
C ILE A 95 3.98 -18.07 -14.57
N GLY A 96 3.02 -18.03 -13.64
CA GLY A 96 2.75 -19.07 -12.66
C GLY A 96 3.73 -19.09 -11.48
N LYS A 97 3.29 -19.76 -10.40
CA LYS A 97 3.98 -19.77 -9.09
C LYS A 97 5.44 -20.20 -9.15
N LYS A 98 5.79 -21.20 -9.96
CA LYS A 98 7.17 -21.71 -10.07
C LYS A 98 8.14 -20.63 -10.59
N ASN A 99 7.79 -19.97 -11.68
CA ASN A 99 8.63 -18.93 -12.28
C ASN A 99 8.61 -17.66 -11.42
N TRP A 100 7.46 -17.31 -10.85
CA TRP A 100 7.35 -16.19 -9.94
C TRP A 100 8.22 -16.37 -8.68
N ASN A 101 8.31 -17.59 -8.15
CA ASN A 101 9.17 -17.87 -7.01
C ASN A 101 10.65 -17.63 -7.31
N LYS A 102 11.11 -17.83 -8.56
CA LYS A 102 12.48 -17.47 -8.96
C LYS A 102 12.71 -15.96 -8.92
N VAL A 103 11.81 -15.20 -9.54
CA VAL A 103 11.83 -13.73 -9.51
C VAL A 103 11.83 -13.24 -8.06
N ARG A 104 10.98 -13.84 -7.23
CA ARG A 104 10.90 -13.56 -5.80
C ARG A 104 12.21 -13.81 -5.06
N THR A 105 12.91 -14.91 -5.34
CA THR A 105 14.21 -15.20 -4.71
C THR A 105 15.23 -14.11 -5.02
N VAL A 106 15.35 -13.70 -6.29
CA VAL A 106 16.27 -12.62 -6.69
C VAL A 106 15.89 -11.29 -6.02
N MET A 107 14.60 -11.00 -5.91
CA MET A 107 14.12 -9.80 -5.20
C MET A 107 14.42 -9.84 -3.69
N LEU A 108 14.27 -11.00 -3.04
CA LEU A 108 14.65 -11.16 -1.63
C LEU A 108 16.13 -10.86 -1.40
N GLU A 109 17.00 -11.32 -2.31
CA GLU A 109 18.44 -11.06 -2.25
C GLU A 109 18.77 -9.60 -2.54
N LYS A 110 18.23 -9.03 -3.63
CA LYS A 110 18.41 -7.62 -4.02
C LYS A 110 18.11 -6.64 -2.89
N TYR A 111 17.07 -6.92 -2.11
CA TYR A 111 16.64 -6.05 -1.00
C TYR A 111 17.15 -6.52 0.38
N ASN A 112 18.14 -7.43 0.43
CA ASN A 112 18.71 -7.94 1.68
C ASN A 112 17.65 -8.48 2.67
N ARG A 113 16.57 -9.06 2.13
CA ARG A 113 15.38 -9.53 2.86
C ARG A 113 14.74 -8.44 3.73
N ARG A 114 14.70 -7.20 3.23
CA ARG A 114 14.07 -6.05 3.88
C ARG A 114 12.96 -5.48 3.02
N CYS A 115 11.90 -4.99 3.66
CA CYS A 115 10.94 -4.14 2.99
C CYS A 115 11.65 -2.90 2.44
N SER A 116 11.49 -2.64 1.14
CA SER A 116 12.04 -1.48 0.44
C SER A 116 11.51 -0.13 0.95
N VAL A 117 10.32 -0.13 1.57
CA VAL A 117 9.67 1.09 2.05
C VAL A 117 9.94 1.34 3.54
N CYS A 118 9.67 0.35 4.41
CA CYS A 118 9.79 0.54 5.86
C CYS A 118 11.03 -0.11 6.49
N GLY A 119 11.88 -0.78 5.71
CA GLY A 119 13.11 -1.43 6.21
C GLY A 119 12.89 -2.71 7.03
N PHE A 120 11.64 -3.12 7.27
CA PHE A 120 11.28 -4.29 8.06
C PHE A 120 11.99 -5.56 7.55
N LYS A 121 12.73 -6.21 8.44
CA LYS A 121 13.42 -7.49 8.20
C LYS A 121 12.79 -8.57 9.09
N PRO A 122 11.86 -9.37 8.58
CA PRO A 122 11.30 -10.48 9.35
C PRO A 122 12.32 -11.63 9.45
N GLU A 123 12.15 -12.45 10.48
CA GLU A 123 12.79 -13.77 10.56
C GLU A 123 12.23 -14.68 9.45
N ASP A 124 10.90 -14.70 9.30
CA ASP A 124 10.21 -15.37 8.20
C ASP A 124 10.02 -14.44 6.99
N THR A 125 10.77 -14.71 5.93
CA THR A 125 10.64 -13.99 4.65
C THR A 125 9.26 -14.10 4.00
N GLY A 126 8.40 -15.03 4.43
CA GLY A 126 6.99 -15.14 4.03
C GLY A 126 6.17 -13.86 4.27
N MET A 127 6.61 -12.99 5.17
CA MET A 127 6.00 -11.67 5.39
C MET A 127 6.41 -10.61 4.36
N LEU A 128 7.31 -10.93 3.42
CA LEU A 128 7.74 -10.06 2.34
C LEU A 128 7.15 -10.54 1.01
N GLU A 129 6.53 -9.63 0.27
CA GLU A 129 5.86 -9.88 -1.00
C GLU A 129 6.47 -8.99 -2.09
N VAL A 130 6.65 -9.53 -3.29
CA VAL A 130 7.04 -8.73 -4.45
C VAL A 130 5.81 -8.03 -4.99
N HIS A 131 5.84 -6.71 -5.03
CA HIS A 131 4.80 -5.85 -5.58
C HIS A 131 5.16 -5.47 -7.02
N GLU A 132 4.14 -5.42 -7.88
CA GLU A 132 4.26 -5.02 -9.28
C GLU A 132 3.69 -3.62 -9.48
N GLN A 133 4.48 -2.69 -10.03
CA GLN A 133 4.01 -1.36 -10.41
C GLN A 133 3.75 -1.30 -11.92
N TRP A 134 2.59 -0.75 -12.28
CA TRP A 134 2.06 -0.81 -13.64
C TRP A 134 1.70 0.56 -14.19
N GLU A 135 1.97 0.74 -15.48
CA GLU A 135 1.36 1.76 -16.34
C GLU A 135 0.52 1.11 -17.44
N TYR A 136 -0.43 1.86 -17.99
CA TYR A 136 -1.38 1.34 -18.97
C TYR A 136 -1.45 2.25 -20.19
N ASP A 137 -1.13 1.72 -21.36
CA ASP A 137 -1.38 2.37 -22.63
C ASP A 137 -2.63 1.74 -23.25
N GLU A 138 -3.80 2.32 -22.95
CA GLU A 138 -5.07 1.82 -23.45
C GLU A 138 -5.16 1.91 -24.97
N ASN A 139 -4.53 2.92 -25.59
CA ASN A 139 -4.56 3.12 -27.05
C ASN A 139 -3.83 2.00 -27.77
N LYS A 140 -2.64 1.63 -27.28
CA LYS A 140 -1.84 0.52 -27.82
C LYS A 140 -2.19 -0.84 -27.24
N ILE A 141 -3.08 -0.91 -26.25
CA ILE A 141 -3.47 -2.15 -25.56
C ILE A 141 -2.24 -2.80 -24.89
N VAL A 142 -1.39 -1.98 -24.24
CA VAL A 142 -0.16 -2.42 -23.56
C VAL A 142 -0.28 -2.23 -22.05
N LEU A 143 -0.01 -3.31 -21.29
CA LEU A 143 0.25 -3.27 -19.86
C LEU A 143 1.77 -3.16 -19.66
N LYS A 144 2.23 -2.07 -19.07
CA LYS A 144 3.66 -1.82 -18.83
C LYS A 144 4.01 -2.13 -17.38
N LEU A 145 4.76 -3.21 -17.15
CA LEU A 145 5.38 -3.45 -15.85
C LEU A 145 6.60 -2.54 -15.76
N VAL A 146 6.52 -1.52 -14.90
CA VAL A 146 7.54 -0.47 -14.81
C VAL A 146 8.52 -0.69 -13.66
N GLU A 147 8.09 -1.37 -12.60
CA GLU A 147 8.95 -1.61 -11.44
C GLU A 147 8.50 -2.85 -10.65
N LEU A 148 9.47 -3.50 -9.98
CA LEU A 148 9.23 -4.43 -8.88
C LEU A 148 9.83 -3.87 -7.59
N SER A 149 9.04 -3.94 -6.51
CA SER A 149 9.50 -3.64 -5.15
C SER A 149 9.25 -4.81 -4.22
N LEU A 150 10.05 -4.93 -3.15
CA LEU A 150 9.83 -5.92 -2.10
C LEU A 150 9.20 -5.22 -0.90
N LEU A 151 7.98 -5.60 -0.54
CA LEU A 151 7.19 -4.95 0.50
C LEU A 151 6.85 -5.93 1.62
N CYS A 152 6.79 -5.47 2.88
CA CYS A 152 6.17 -6.29 3.93
C CYS A 152 4.65 -6.33 3.74
N THR A 153 3.98 -7.34 4.33
CA THR A 153 2.52 -7.50 4.24
C THR A 153 1.74 -6.23 4.58
N TYR A 154 2.21 -5.42 5.53
CA TYR A 154 1.56 -4.14 5.88
C TYR A 154 1.76 -3.07 4.81
N CYS A 155 2.99 -2.84 4.33
CA CYS A 155 3.25 -1.90 3.22
C CYS A 155 2.52 -2.33 1.93
N HIS A 156 2.56 -3.62 1.61
CA HIS A 156 1.86 -4.20 0.46
C HIS A 156 0.35 -4.00 0.55
N SER A 157 -0.22 -4.13 1.75
CA SER A 157 -1.65 -3.89 2.00
C SER A 157 -2.10 -2.49 1.58
N PHE A 158 -1.26 -1.46 1.71
CA PHE A 158 -1.59 -0.09 1.30
C PHE A 158 -1.56 0.15 -0.21
N GLN A 159 -0.83 -0.67 -0.96
CA GLN A 159 -0.88 -0.66 -2.43
C GLN A 159 -2.20 -1.25 -2.96
N HIS A 160 -2.87 -2.05 -2.12
CA HIS A 160 -4.12 -2.73 -2.46
C HIS A 160 -5.18 -2.54 -1.35
N LEU A 161 -5.27 -1.34 -0.77
CA LEU A 161 -6.03 -1.10 0.47
C LEU A 161 -7.50 -1.50 0.36
N GLU A 162 -8.16 -1.19 -0.76
CA GLU A 162 -9.55 -1.58 -1.01
C GLU A 162 -9.75 -3.10 -1.01
N HIS A 163 -8.85 -3.82 -1.68
CA HIS A 163 -8.90 -5.29 -1.74
C HIS A 163 -8.60 -5.90 -0.37
N THR A 164 -7.61 -5.36 0.34
CA THR A 164 -7.28 -5.76 1.71
C THR A 164 -8.47 -5.56 2.65
N ALA A 165 -9.14 -4.41 2.56
CA ALA A 165 -10.33 -4.12 3.36
C ALA A 165 -11.45 -5.13 3.07
N MET A 166 -11.77 -5.38 1.80
CA MET A 166 -12.80 -6.36 1.42
C MET A 166 -12.50 -7.76 1.97
N LEU A 167 -11.25 -8.25 1.87
CA LEU A 167 -10.87 -9.56 2.37
C LEU A 167 -10.96 -9.68 3.90
N ARG A 168 -10.54 -8.64 4.62
CA ARG A 168 -10.53 -8.65 6.09
C ARG A 168 -11.91 -8.39 6.69
N ILE A 169 -12.78 -7.64 6.02
CA ILE A 169 -14.20 -7.51 6.38
C ILE A 169 -14.87 -8.89 6.33
N ARG A 170 -14.64 -9.67 5.27
CA ARG A 170 -15.18 -11.04 5.14
C ARG A 170 -14.68 -12.01 6.21
N ARG A 171 -13.55 -11.71 6.86
CA ARG A 171 -12.96 -12.50 7.94
C ARG A 171 -13.28 -11.95 9.33
N GLU A 172 -14.07 -10.87 9.42
CA GLU A 172 -14.40 -10.18 10.67
C GLU A 172 -13.19 -9.62 11.45
N THR A 173 -12.01 -9.55 10.83
CA THR A 173 -10.78 -9.05 11.47
C THR A 173 -10.47 -7.58 11.17
N TRP A 174 -11.27 -6.94 10.30
CA TRP A 174 -10.96 -5.60 9.79
C TRP A 174 -10.78 -4.53 10.87
N GLY A 175 -11.56 -4.57 11.95
CA GLY A 175 -11.45 -3.59 13.03
C GLY A 175 -10.04 -3.50 13.62
N GLU A 176 -9.52 -4.63 14.11
CA GLU A 176 -8.20 -4.70 14.74
C GLU A 176 -7.06 -4.57 13.72
N ASP A 177 -7.21 -5.21 12.55
CA ASP A 177 -6.19 -5.16 11.49
C ASP A 177 -5.99 -3.75 10.93
N ARG A 178 -7.07 -2.96 10.84
CA ARG A 178 -7.01 -1.58 10.39
C ARG A 178 -6.18 -0.71 11.33
N HIS A 179 -6.31 -0.88 12.64
CA HIS A 179 -5.53 -0.10 13.61
C HIS A 179 -4.03 -0.44 13.50
N LYS A 180 -3.68 -1.72 13.33
CA LYS A 180 -2.30 -2.15 13.07
C LYS A 180 -1.73 -1.56 11.78
N LEU A 181 -2.52 -1.59 10.70
CA LEU A 181 -2.14 -0.96 9.41
C LEU A 181 -1.91 0.55 9.56
N ASN A 182 -2.82 1.24 10.24
CA ASN A 182 -2.75 2.67 10.49
C ASN A 182 -1.50 3.06 11.30
N ILE A 183 -1.20 2.33 12.38
CA ILE A 183 0.01 2.53 13.17
C ILE A 183 1.26 2.24 12.32
N HIS A 184 1.24 1.19 11.50
CA HIS A 184 2.35 0.90 10.59
C HIS A 184 2.59 2.03 9.58
N PHE A 185 1.54 2.62 9.01
CA PHE A 185 1.64 3.78 8.14
C PHE A 185 2.28 4.97 8.85
N MET A 186 1.79 5.31 10.04
CA MET A 186 2.33 6.43 10.83
C MET A 186 3.80 6.20 11.19
N LYS A 187 4.18 4.98 11.58
CA LYS A 187 5.58 4.63 11.87
C LYS A 187 6.48 4.72 10.64
N THR A 188 6.01 4.20 9.51
CA THR A 188 6.77 4.17 8.25
C THR A 188 7.01 5.58 7.71
N ASN A 189 5.99 6.43 7.76
CA ASN A 189 6.05 7.80 7.28
C ASN A 189 6.47 8.82 8.34
N GLN A 190 6.68 8.38 9.58
CA GLN A 190 6.92 9.25 10.75
C GLN A 190 5.93 10.42 10.83
N CYS A 191 4.65 10.13 10.61
CA CYS A 191 3.61 11.14 10.47
C CYS A 191 2.55 11.05 11.58
N THR A 192 1.86 12.16 11.78
CA THR A 192 0.72 12.28 12.68
C THR A 192 -0.54 11.60 12.10
N GLN A 193 -1.55 11.41 12.94
CA GLN A 193 -2.76 10.68 12.57
C GLN A 193 -3.66 11.45 11.59
N ASP A 194 -3.61 12.79 11.61
CA ASP A 194 -4.25 13.66 10.63
C ASP A 194 -3.68 13.45 9.22
N VAL A 195 -2.35 13.33 9.06
CA VAL A 195 -1.70 13.02 7.77
C VAL A 195 -2.17 11.67 7.23
N LEU A 196 -2.25 10.64 8.09
CA LEU A 196 -2.84 9.34 7.72
C LEU A 196 -4.29 9.50 7.25
N GLN A 197 -5.11 10.22 8.02
CA GLN A 197 -6.52 10.41 7.68
C GLN A 197 -6.70 11.23 6.40
N ALA A 198 -5.89 12.26 6.19
CA ALA A 198 -5.84 13.04 4.97
C ALA A 198 -5.41 12.18 3.78
N SER A 199 -4.40 11.31 3.94
CA SER A 199 -3.96 10.37 2.90
C SER A 199 -5.09 9.44 2.45
N LEU A 200 -5.84 8.87 3.41
CA LEU A 200 -7.02 8.04 3.14
C LEU A 200 -8.11 8.84 2.41
N SER A 201 -8.39 10.05 2.89
CA SER A 201 -9.41 10.94 2.33
C SER A 201 -9.07 11.41 0.91
N LEU A 202 -7.82 11.80 0.66
CA LEU A 202 -7.32 12.23 -0.65
C LEU A 202 -7.32 11.07 -1.64
N SER A 203 -6.88 9.87 -1.24
CA SER A 203 -6.98 8.68 -2.09
C SER A 203 -8.43 8.38 -2.48
N ALA A 204 -9.36 8.48 -1.52
CA ALA A 204 -10.79 8.27 -1.79
C ALA A 204 -11.40 9.41 -2.64
N LYS A 205 -10.96 10.65 -2.43
CA LYS A 205 -11.36 11.82 -3.23
C LYS A 205 -10.92 11.65 -4.69
N LYS A 206 -9.64 11.33 -4.94
CA LYS A 206 -9.13 11.04 -6.29
C LYS A 206 -9.94 9.96 -7.01
N LEU A 207 -10.39 8.92 -6.30
CA LEU A 207 -11.26 7.90 -6.88
C LEU A 207 -12.63 8.48 -7.28
N ARG A 208 -13.28 9.23 -6.38
CA ARG A 208 -14.58 9.85 -6.64
C ARG A 208 -14.50 10.87 -7.76
N ASP A 209 -13.52 11.76 -7.72
CA ASP A 209 -13.33 12.82 -8.72
C ASP A 209 -13.13 12.20 -10.11
N ALA A 210 -12.35 11.12 -10.23
CA ALA A 210 -12.22 10.40 -11.50
C ALA A 210 -13.54 9.78 -11.98
N MET A 211 -14.38 9.28 -11.07
CA MET A 211 -15.71 8.75 -11.43
C MET A 211 -16.67 9.86 -11.87
N PHE A 212 -16.63 11.03 -11.21
CA PHE A 212 -17.44 12.19 -11.60
C PHE A 212 -17.00 12.77 -12.93
N GLN A 213 -15.70 12.95 -13.15
CA GLN A 213 -15.15 13.38 -14.43
C GLN A 213 -15.55 12.45 -15.58
N GLU A 214 -15.50 11.13 -15.35
CA GLU A 214 -15.97 10.14 -16.33
C GLU A 214 -17.48 10.29 -16.60
N HIS A 215 -18.28 10.49 -15.56
CA HIS A 215 -19.73 10.71 -15.69
C HIS A 215 -20.06 11.98 -16.47
N ASP A 216 -19.46 13.11 -16.11
CA ASP A 216 -19.73 14.41 -16.74
C ASP A 216 -19.30 14.39 -18.20
N ALA A 217 -18.14 13.82 -18.50
CA ALA A 217 -17.69 13.60 -19.88
C ALA A 217 -18.69 12.77 -20.70
N ILE A 218 -19.35 11.76 -20.11
CA ILE A 218 -20.38 10.95 -20.79
C ILE A 218 -21.68 11.74 -20.98
N MET A 219 -22.04 12.63 -20.06
CA MET A 219 -23.27 13.43 -20.17
C MET A 219 -23.17 14.49 -21.28
N ASP A 220 -21.97 14.99 -21.54
CA ASP A 220 -21.70 15.96 -22.61
C ASP A 220 -21.59 15.32 -24.01
N MET A 221 -21.53 13.98 -24.09
CA MET A 221 -21.42 13.24 -25.35
C MET A 221 -22.76 13.12 -26.08
N GLN A 222 -22.70 13.17 -27.42
CA GLN A 222 -23.82 12.80 -28.28
C GLN A 222 -24.13 11.30 -28.18
N PRO A 223 -25.37 10.84 -28.48
CA PRO A 223 -25.76 9.44 -28.32
C PRO A 223 -24.86 8.42 -29.05
N ASN A 224 -24.34 8.78 -30.23
CA ASN A 224 -23.39 7.98 -30.99
C ASN A 224 -22.03 7.85 -30.29
N GLU A 225 -21.53 8.94 -29.70
CA GLU A 225 -20.28 8.97 -28.95
C GLU A 225 -20.38 8.13 -27.67
N VAL A 226 -21.52 8.20 -26.96
CA VAL A 226 -21.79 7.33 -25.81
C VAL A 226 -21.78 5.84 -26.20
N ALA A 227 -22.36 5.50 -27.36
CA ALA A 227 -22.35 4.13 -27.86
C ALA A 227 -20.92 3.65 -28.19
N GLU A 228 -20.11 4.51 -28.82
CA GLU A 228 -18.71 4.23 -29.12
C GLU A 228 -17.86 4.08 -27.83
N TYR A 229 -18.06 4.96 -26.85
CA TYR A 229 -17.43 4.89 -25.54
C TYR A 229 -17.71 3.56 -24.84
N ARG A 230 -18.98 3.15 -24.76
CA ARG A 230 -19.37 1.87 -24.16
C ARG A 230 -18.78 0.67 -24.91
N LYS A 231 -18.77 0.73 -26.25
CA LYS A 231 -18.13 -0.27 -27.10
C LYS A 231 -16.63 -0.36 -26.79
N ARG A 232 -15.95 0.77 -26.67
CA ARG A 232 -14.53 0.86 -26.33
C ARG A 232 -14.21 0.29 -24.96
N LYS A 233 -14.98 0.62 -23.92
CA LYS A 233 -14.81 0.01 -22.58
C LYS A 233 -14.95 -1.50 -22.62
N LYS A 234 -15.94 -2.02 -23.35
CA LYS A 234 -16.11 -3.47 -23.54
C LYS A 234 -14.92 -4.08 -24.27
N GLN A 235 -14.40 -3.42 -25.31
CA GLN A 235 -13.21 -3.87 -26.04
C GLN A 235 -12.00 -3.96 -25.10
N LEU A 236 -11.74 -2.94 -24.27
CA LEU A 236 -10.62 -2.94 -23.31
C LEU A 236 -10.68 -4.12 -22.33
N GLU A 237 -11.87 -4.44 -21.82
CA GLU A 237 -12.07 -5.57 -20.89
C GLU A 237 -11.77 -6.93 -21.52
N THR A 238 -12.10 -7.10 -22.81
CA THR A 238 -11.93 -8.36 -23.56
C THR A 238 -10.65 -8.41 -24.40
N ALA A 239 -9.88 -7.32 -24.45
CA ALA A 239 -8.72 -7.22 -25.32
C ALA A 239 -7.61 -8.21 -24.93
N ASN A 240 -6.87 -8.65 -25.95
CA ASN A 240 -5.62 -9.40 -25.79
C ASN A 240 -4.48 -8.43 -25.53
N TRP A 241 -4.35 -8.02 -24.27
CA TRP A 241 -3.33 -7.08 -23.81
C TRP A 241 -1.90 -7.58 -24.07
N PHE A 242 -1.06 -6.68 -24.57
CA PHE A 242 0.37 -6.86 -24.70
C PHE A 242 1.08 -6.51 -23.39
N TYR A 243 2.26 -7.09 -23.18
CA TYR A 243 3.10 -6.85 -22.02
C TYR A 243 4.34 -6.10 -22.44
N TRP A 244 4.64 -5.00 -21.76
CA TRP A 244 5.94 -4.38 -21.80
C TRP A 244 6.61 -4.61 -20.44
N ILE A 245 7.87 -5.05 -20.47
CA ILE A 245 8.63 -5.42 -19.28
C ILE A 245 9.87 -4.51 -19.22
N PHE A 246 9.99 -3.75 -18.14
CA PHE A 246 11.15 -2.87 -17.91
C PHE A 246 12.48 -3.61 -18.02
N GLU A 247 13.50 -2.89 -18.48
CA GLU A 247 14.79 -3.45 -18.90
C GLU A 247 15.53 -4.15 -17.75
N ASP A 248 15.57 -3.52 -16.58
CA ASP A 248 16.28 -4.02 -15.40
C ASP A 248 15.49 -5.07 -14.58
N MET A 249 14.47 -5.70 -15.17
CA MET A 249 13.68 -6.71 -14.46
C MET A 249 14.55 -7.94 -14.13
N PRO A 250 14.57 -8.40 -12.87
CA PRO A 250 15.21 -9.66 -12.52
C PRO A 250 14.68 -10.83 -13.36
N LEU A 251 15.59 -11.57 -13.98
CA LEU A 251 15.27 -12.72 -14.85
C LEU A 251 14.37 -12.32 -16.04
N ARG A 252 14.52 -11.10 -16.58
CA ARG A 252 13.69 -10.56 -17.66
C ARG A 252 13.48 -11.54 -18.81
N ASP A 253 14.54 -12.12 -19.35
CA ASP A 253 14.44 -13.02 -20.50
C ASP A 253 13.65 -14.30 -20.17
N GLU A 254 13.87 -14.89 -18.98
CA GLU A 254 13.09 -16.04 -18.50
C GLU A 254 11.61 -15.67 -18.33
N VAL A 255 11.31 -14.48 -17.81
CA VAL A 255 9.94 -13.97 -17.66
C VAL A 255 9.29 -13.79 -19.03
N ILE A 256 9.99 -13.22 -20.01
CA ILE A 256 9.49 -13.03 -21.38
C ILE A 256 9.19 -14.38 -22.03
N VAL A 257 10.11 -15.35 -21.91
CA VAL A 257 9.89 -16.71 -22.41
C VAL A 257 8.69 -17.36 -21.73
N ALA A 258 8.55 -17.21 -20.41
CA ALA A 258 7.41 -17.77 -19.67
C ALA A 258 6.07 -17.12 -20.06
N LEU A 259 6.05 -15.81 -20.33
CA LEU A 259 4.89 -15.09 -20.86
C LEU A 259 4.50 -15.61 -22.25
N LYS A 260 5.47 -15.74 -23.16
CA LYS A 260 5.24 -16.28 -24.51
C LYS A 260 4.70 -17.71 -24.48
N ASN A 261 5.22 -18.57 -23.59
CA ASN A 261 4.73 -19.93 -23.38
C ASN A 261 3.27 -19.99 -22.85
N LYS A 262 2.74 -18.86 -22.37
CA LYS A 262 1.35 -18.70 -21.91
C LYS A 262 0.51 -17.89 -22.90
N ASN A 263 0.95 -17.83 -24.15
CA ASN A 263 0.31 -17.09 -25.25
C ASN A 263 0.14 -15.59 -24.93
N LYS A 264 1.05 -15.02 -24.12
CA LYS A 264 1.12 -13.58 -23.90
C LYS A 264 2.12 -12.98 -24.89
N THR A 265 1.72 -11.89 -25.53
CA THR A 265 2.58 -11.17 -26.46
C THR A 265 3.34 -10.09 -25.70
N VAL A 266 4.66 -10.04 -25.89
CA VAL A 266 5.55 -9.08 -25.24
C VAL A 266 6.08 -8.11 -26.30
N VAL A 267 6.01 -6.82 -26.01
CA VAL A 267 6.52 -5.73 -26.85
C VAL A 267 7.74 -5.08 -26.18
N ASN A 268 8.68 -4.61 -27.00
CA ASN A 268 9.92 -3.97 -26.51
C ASN A 268 9.80 -2.44 -26.45
N GLU A 269 8.85 -1.84 -27.17
CA GLU A 269 8.56 -0.38 -27.23
C GLU A 269 7.06 -0.11 -27.40
#